data_AF-A0A4D7JDT9-F1
#
_entry.id   AF-A0A4D7JDT9-F1
#
_cell.length_a   1.000
_cell.length_b   1.000
_cell.length_c   1.000
_cell.angle_alpha   90.00
_cell.angle_beta   90.00
_cell.angle_gamma   90.00
#
_symmetry.space_group_name_H-M   'P 1'
#
loop_
_entity.id
_entity.type
_entity.pdbx_description
1 polymer ?
#
loop_
_entity_poly.entity_id
_entity_poly.type
_entity_poly.pdbx_seq_one_letter_code
_entity_poly.pdbx_strand_id
1 'polypeptide(L)'
;MIFGILALLKANLVLSLILLLLSAVVLTTKYGFSIDLKNNIYHDYTLVFGFKIGQKHAFEEIDCIFYKINSTLETRSDYSTANSSTKRKIDFDAYIRFSDNKKVHLGSYKDEESLIKNIKPYAESLNTKFINLNNN
;
A
#
# COMPACT_ATOMS: atom_id res chain seq x y z
N MET A 1 29.39 -12.71 39.87
CA MET A 1 29.31 -11.96 38.59
C MET A 1 28.90 -12.81 37.40
N ILE A 2 29.38 -14.06 37.24
CA ILE A 2 29.07 -14.92 36.06
C ILE A 2 27.57 -15.27 35.92
N PHE A 3 26.87 -15.54 37.03
CA PHE A 3 25.42 -15.79 37.02
C PHE A 3 24.58 -14.57 36.60
N GLY A 4 25.03 -13.35 36.91
CA GLY A 4 24.36 -12.11 36.49
C GLY A 4 24.52 -11.84 34.99
N ILE A 5 25.67 -12.19 34.42
CA ILE A 5 25.94 -12.08 32.98
C ILE A 5 25.13 -13.11 32.18
N LEU A 6 24.99 -14.35 32.70
CA LEU A 6 24.13 -15.36 32.10
C LEU A 6 22.64 -14.99 32.14
N ALA A 7 22.18 -14.36 33.23
CA ALA A 7 20.81 -13.86 33.36
C ALA A 7 20.54 -12.70 32.39
N LEU A 8 21.49 -11.77 32.22
CA LEU A 8 21.42 -10.70 31.22
C LEU A 8 21.42 -11.23 29.78
N LEU A 9 22.25 -12.23 29.47
CA LEU A 9 22.26 -12.90 28.16
C LEU A 9 20.95 -13.64 27.88
N LYS A 10 20.36 -14.33 28.88
CA LYS A 10 19.08 -15.02 28.73
C LYS A 10 17.88 -14.08 28.65
N ALA A 11 17.87 -13.00 29.45
CA ALA A 11 16.85 -11.95 29.36
C ALA A 11 16.88 -11.29 27.97
N ASN A 12 18.08 -11.04 27.45
CA ASN A 12 18.26 -10.53 26.09
C ASN A 12 17.87 -11.55 25.02
N LEU A 13 18.01 -12.86 25.26
CA LEU A 13 17.61 -13.88 24.29
C LEU A 13 16.09 -13.99 24.17
N VAL A 14 15.37 -13.99 25.30
CA VAL A 14 13.90 -13.95 25.31
C VAL A 14 13.39 -12.65 24.70
N LEU A 15 13.97 -11.50 25.08
CA LEU A 15 13.60 -10.20 24.52
C LEU A 15 13.91 -10.12 23.02
N SER A 16 15.05 -10.65 22.57
CA SER A 16 15.42 -10.70 21.15
C SER A 16 14.47 -11.59 20.36
N LEU A 17 14.06 -12.73 20.92
CA LEU A 17 13.10 -13.62 20.28
C LEU A 17 11.73 -12.95 20.12
N ILE A 18 11.28 -12.22 21.14
CA ILE A 18 10.04 -11.43 21.09
C ILE A 18 10.13 -10.33 20.03
N LEU A 19 11.23 -9.56 19.99
CA LEU A 19 11.45 -8.52 18.98
C LEU A 19 11.50 -9.10 17.56
N LEU A 20 12.14 -10.26 17.39
CA LEU A 20 12.23 -10.94 16.10
C LEU A 20 10.84 -11.39 15.63
N LEU A 21 10.03 -11.94 16.53
CA LEU A 21 8.63 -12.32 16.25
C LEU A 21 7.79 -11.10 15.86
N LEU A 22 7.89 -10.01 16.63
CA LEU A 22 7.19 -8.74 16.33
C LEU A 22 7.62 -8.16 14.98
N SER A 23 8.92 -8.17 14.69
CA SER A 23 9.45 -7.73 13.39
C SER A 23 8.92 -8.60 12.25
N ALA A 24 8.87 -9.93 12.43
CA ALA A 24 8.32 -10.85 11.45
C ALA A 24 6.82 -10.59 11.20
N VAL A 25 6.04 -10.25 12.24
CA VAL A 25 4.63 -9.84 12.07
C VAL A 25 4.53 -8.61 11.18
N VAL A 26 5.28 -7.56 11.50
CA VAL A 26 5.23 -6.28 10.77
C VAL A 26 5.70 -6.47 9.32
N LEU A 27 6.77 -7.23 9.10
CA LEU A 27 7.30 -7.50 7.75
C LEU A 27 6.37 -8.37 6.89
N THR A 28 5.59 -9.25 7.51
CA THR A 28 4.63 -10.11 6.80
C THR A 28 3.30 -9.39 6.55
N THR A 29 3.07 -8.28 7.24
CA THR A 29 1.83 -7.53 7.13
C THR A 29 1.74 -6.82 5.78
N LYS A 30 0.70 -7.12 4.99
CA LYS A 30 0.46 -6.50 3.68
C LYS A 30 -0.93 -5.92 3.59
N TYR A 31 -1.05 -4.68 3.15
CA TYR A 31 -2.33 -4.09 2.80
C TYR A 31 -2.83 -4.66 1.47
N GLY A 32 -4.13 -4.90 1.39
CA GLY A 32 -4.76 -5.46 0.21
C GLY A 32 -6.22 -5.04 0.11
N PHE A 33 -6.74 -5.18 -1.10
CA PHE A 33 -8.09 -4.78 -1.43
C PHE A 33 -8.72 -5.84 -2.32
N SER A 34 -9.98 -6.17 -2.05
CA SER A 34 -10.75 -7.09 -2.89
C SER A 34 -12.17 -6.59 -3.09
N ILE A 35 -12.69 -6.76 -4.30
CA ILE A 35 -14.06 -6.44 -4.67
C ILE A 35 -14.79 -7.73 -5.00
N ASP A 36 -15.97 -7.91 -4.42
CA ASP A 36 -16.94 -8.92 -4.79
C ASP A 36 -18.13 -8.24 -5.49
N LEU A 37 -18.16 -8.34 -6.81
CA LEU A 37 -19.21 -7.77 -7.66
C LEU A 37 -20.53 -8.52 -7.58
N LYS A 38 -20.53 -9.78 -7.11
CA LYS A 38 -21.77 -10.56 -7.03
C LYS A 38 -22.62 -10.10 -5.84
N ASN A 39 -21.96 -9.73 -4.76
CA ASN A 39 -22.59 -9.29 -3.52
C ASN A 39 -22.52 -7.77 -3.33
N ASN A 40 -21.90 -7.04 -4.26
CA ASN A 40 -21.57 -5.62 -4.17
C ASN A 40 -20.89 -5.26 -2.84
N ILE A 41 -19.87 -6.02 -2.48
CA ILE A 41 -19.10 -5.81 -1.25
C ILE A 41 -17.63 -5.63 -1.62
N TYR A 42 -17.00 -4.56 -1.12
CA TYR A 42 -15.55 -4.43 -1.13
C TYR A 42 -14.98 -4.68 0.27
N HIS A 43 -13.77 -5.22 0.32
CA HIS A 43 -13.05 -5.52 1.56
C HIS A 43 -11.69 -4.84 1.50
N ASP A 44 -11.52 -3.82 2.33
CA ASP A 44 -10.22 -3.24 2.63
C ASP A 44 -9.63 -4.01 3.81
N TYR A 45 -8.49 -4.68 3.58
CA TYR A 45 -7.93 -5.60 4.56
C TYR A 45 -6.42 -5.51 4.68
N THR A 46 -5.98 -5.78 5.89
CA THR A 46 -4.59 -6.04 6.24
C THR A 46 -4.40 -7.54 6.37
N LEU A 47 -3.53 -8.10 5.53
CA LEU A 47 -3.13 -9.49 5.59
C LEU A 47 -2.06 -9.64 6.68
N VAL A 48 -2.41 -10.28 7.79
CA VAL A 48 -1.48 -10.59 8.89
C VAL A 48 -1.35 -12.11 8.99
N PHE A 49 -0.14 -12.64 8.79
CA PHE A 49 0.11 -14.10 8.76
C PHE A 49 -0.83 -14.89 7.83
N GLY A 50 -1.27 -14.29 6.73
CA GLY A 50 -2.20 -14.92 5.77
C GLY A 50 -3.68 -14.77 6.11
N PHE A 51 -4.03 -14.18 7.26
CA PHE A 51 -5.42 -13.86 7.62
C PHE A 51 -5.78 -12.44 7.18
N LYS A 52 -6.91 -12.29 6.48
CA LYS A 52 -7.44 -10.98 6.07
C LYS A 52 -8.18 -10.34 7.25
N ILE A 53 -7.60 -9.31 7.84
CA ILE A 53 -8.18 -8.54 8.93
C ILE A 53 -8.61 -7.18 8.38
N GLY A 54 -9.89 -6.86 8.41
CA GLY A 54 -10.38 -5.59 7.89
C GLY A 54 -11.90 -5.53 7.77
N GLN A 55 -12.41 -4.38 7.33
CA GLN A 55 -13.84 -4.13 7.24
C GLN A 55 -14.37 -4.41 5.83
N LYS A 56 -15.53 -5.08 5.79
CA LYS A 56 -16.30 -5.25 4.56
C LYS A 56 -17.31 -4.11 4.46
N HIS A 57 -17.40 -3.53 3.28
CA HIS A 57 -18.29 -2.42 2.99
C HIS A 57 -19.16 -2.80 1.78
N ALA A 58 -20.46 -2.65 1.93
CA ALA A 58 -21.36 -2.71 0.78
C ALA A 58 -21.22 -1.44 -0.05
N PHE A 59 -21.30 -1.57 -1.37
CA PHE A 59 -21.40 -0.46 -2.31
C PHE A 59 -22.60 -0.70 -3.23
N GLU A 60 -23.15 0.34 -3.84
CA GLU A 60 -24.24 0.18 -4.82
C GLU A 60 -23.67 0.11 -6.23
N GLU A 61 -22.85 1.10 -6.58
CA GLU A 61 -22.22 1.20 -7.90
C GLU A 61 -20.77 1.68 -7.79
N ILE A 62 -19.99 1.40 -8.84
CA ILE A 62 -18.64 1.91 -9.02
C ILE A 62 -18.73 3.04 -10.04
N ASP A 63 -18.49 4.28 -9.58
CA ASP A 63 -18.60 5.47 -10.43
C ASP A 63 -17.50 5.51 -11.49
N CYS A 64 -16.26 5.40 -11.04
CA CYS A 64 -15.08 5.50 -11.90
C CYS A 64 -13.82 4.99 -11.23
N ILE A 65 -12.88 4.56 -12.08
CA ILE A 65 -11.48 4.44 -11.73
C ILE A 65 -10.77 5.68 -12.26
N PHE A 66 -9.92 6.28 -11.44
CA PHE A 66 -9.17 7.45 -11.84
C PHE A 66 -7.73 7.38 -11.37
N TYR A 67 -6.84 8.12 -12.05
CA TYR A 67 -5.47 8.27 -11.58
C TYR A 67 -5.07 9.74 -11.49
N LYS A 68 -4.13 10.00 -10.58
CA LYS A 68 -3.55 11.31 -10.32
C LYS A 68 -2.02 11.22 -10.38
N ILE A 69 -1.38 12.22 -10.97
CA ILE A 69 0.08 12.33 -10.90
C ILE A 69 0.44 13.03 -9.59
N ASN A 70 1.24 12.35 -8.77
CA ASN A 70 1.85 12.89 -7.58
C ASN A 70 3.35 13.05 -7.82
N SER A 71 3.84 14.30 -7.81
CA SER A 71 5.26 14.58 -7.85
C SER A 71 5.78 14.80 -6.43
N THR A 72 6.65 13.90 -5.97
CA THR A 72 7.33 14.06 -4.68
C THR A 72 8.78 14.43 -4.93
N LEU A 73 9.25 15.49 -4.26
CA LEU A 73 10.66 15.86 -4.26
C LEU A 73 11.36 15.02 -3.20
N GLU A 74 12.08 13.98 -3.62
CA GLU A 74 12.94 13.23 -2.72
C GLU A 74 14.35 13.87 -2.74
N THR A 75 14.68 14.59 -1.66
CA THR A 75 16.04 15.06 -1.41
C THR A 75 16.79 13.95 -0.69
N ARG A 76 17.69 13.26 -1.40
CA ARG A 76 18.64 12.32 -0.77
C ARG A 76 19.91 13.09 -0.39
N SER A 77 20.14 13.27 0.90
CA SER A 77 21.46 13.67 1.41
C SER A 77 22.29 12.39 1.57
N ASP A 78 23.13 12.08 0.58
CA ASP A 78 24.11 11.01 0.74
C ASP A 78 25.16 11.48 1.75
N TYR A 79 25.20 10.84 2.92
CA TYR A 79 26.05 11.20 4.07
C TYR A 79 27.57 11.17 3.81
N SER A 80 28.01 10.86 2.58
CA SER A 80 29.41 10.61 2.22
C SER A 80 29.97 11.54 1.14
N THR A 81 29.18 12.38 0.48
CA THR A 81 29.69 13.21 -0.63
C THR A 81 28.91 14.51 -0.69
N ALA A 82 29.59 15.65 -0.80
CA ALA A 82 29.03 17.00 -0.86
C ALA A 82 28.20 17.31 -2.14
N ASN A 83 27.62 16.29 -2.78
CA ASN A 83 26.76 16.41 -3.95
C ASN A 83 25.32 16.03 -3.55
N SER A 84 24.51 17.03 -3.23
CA SER A 84 23.06 16.85 -3.11
C SER A 84 22.47 16.66 -4.51
N SER A 85 21.93 15.48 -4.80
CA SER A 85 21.17 15.24 -6.03
C SER A 85 19.69 15.26 -5.68
N THR A 86 18.97 16.29 -6.14
CA THR A 86 17.51 16.33 -6.04
C THR A 86 16.93 15.53 -7.18
N LYS A 87 16.42 14.32 -6.91
CA LYS A 87 15.71 13.53 -7.90
C LYS A 87 14.21 13.78 -7.74
N ARG A 88 13.59 14.37 -8.76
CA ARG A 88 12.13 14.48 -8.83
C ARG A 88 11.58 13.08 -9.10
N LYS A 89 10.81 12.53 -8.16
CA LYS A 89 10.09 11.27 -8.33
C LYS A 89 8.65 11.59 -8.71
N ILE A 90 8.23 11.09 -9.86
CA ILE A 90 6.85 11.24 -10.35
C ILE A 90 6.22 9.86 -10.18
N ASP A 91 5.22 9.79 -9.31
CA ASP A 91 4.42 8.58 -9.10
C ASP A 91 2.99 8.85 -9.58
N PHE A 92 2.37 7.83 -10.19
CA PHE A 92 1.01 7.85 -10.68
C PHE A 92 0.16 6.99 -9.75
N ASP A 93 -0.77 7.61 -9.03
CA ASP A 93 -1.62 6.93 -8.06
C ASP A 93 -3.00 6.65 -8.66
N ALA A 94 -3.40 5.38 -8.66
CA ALA A 94 -4.70 4.93 -9.10
C ALA A 94 -5.67 4.78 -7.92
N TYR A 95 -6.93 5.14 -8.15
CA TYR A 95 -8.01 5.07 -7.18
C TYR A 95 -9.29 4.58 -7.84
N ILE A 96 -10.12 3.89 -7.06
CA ILE A 96 -11.51 3.59 -7.41
C ILE A 96 -12.44 4.46 -6.57
N ARG A 97 -13.47 5.01 -7.21
CA ARG A 97 -14.56 5.75 -6.54
C ARG A 97 -15.84 4.93 -6.59
N PHE A 98 -16.46 4.79 -5.45
CA PHE A 98 -17.79 4.20 -5.29
C PHE A 98 -18.85 5.30 -5.22
N SER A 99 -20.12 4.92 -5.47
CA SER A 99 -21.27 5.84 -5.47
C SER A 99 -21.49 6.55 -4.13
N ASP A 100 -21.00 5.98 -3.02
CA ASP A 100 -21.01 6.59 -1.69
C ASP A 100 -19.90 7.66 -1.50
N ASN A 101 -19.26 8.06 -2.60
CA ASN A 101 -18.17 9.04 -2.67
C ASN A 101 -16.90 8.60 -1.94
N LYS A 102 -16.80 7.34 -1.49
CA LYS A 102 -15.56 6.79 -0.93
C LYS A 102 -14.58 6.48 -2.05
N LYS A 103 -13.31 6.72 -1.74
CA LYS A 103 -12.18 6.50 -2.63
C LYS A 103 -11.27 5.45 -1.99
N VAL A 104 -10.93 4.43 -2.76
CA VAL A 104 -9.97 3.41 -2.32
C VAL A 104 -8.76 3.46 -3.23
N HIS A 105 -7.56 3.44 -2.64
CA HIS A 105 -6.30 3.41 -3.38
C HIS A 105 -6.07 2.02 -3.97
N LEU A 106 -5.81 1.96 -5.27
CA LEU A 106 -5.55 0.70 -5.98
C LEU A 106 -4.05 0.42 -6.10
N GLY A 107 -3.22 1.46 -6.17
CA GLY A 107 -1.78 1.32 -6.27
C GLY A 107 -1.07 2.56 -6.81
N SER A 108 0.26 2.55 -6.68
CA SER A 108 1.17 3.60 -7.16
C SER A 108 2.11 3.03 -8.22
N TYR A 109 2.28 3.76 -9.32
CA TYR A 109 3.07 3.34 -10.48
C TYR A 109 4.12 4.40 -10.82
N LYS A 110 5.27 3.99 -11.35
CA LYS A 110 6.37 4.92 -11.67
C LYS A 110 6.17 5.67 -13.00
N ASP A 111 5.33 5.12 -13.86
CA ASP A 111 5.07 5.61 -15.20
C ASP A 111 3.62 5.35 -15.58
N GLU A 112 3.09 6.21 -16.45
CA GLU A 112 1.70 6.15 -16.89
C GLU A 112 1.39 4.87 -17.68
N GLU A 113 2.36 4.39 -18.47
CA GLU A 113 2.21 3.17 -19.26
C GLU A 113 2.00 1.95 -18.36
N SER A 114 2.78 1.82 -17.29
CA SER A 114 2.61 0.79 -16.26
C SER A 114 1.27 0.92 -15.55
N LEU A 115 0.82 2.14 -15.25
CA LEU A 115 -0.50 2.34 -14.66
C LEU A 115 -1.59 1.85 -15.60
N ILE A 116 -1.59 2.30 -16.85
CA ILE A 116 -2.59 1.92 -17.85
C ILE A 116 -2.58 0.40 -18.06
N LYS A 117 -1.41 -0.20 -18.23
CA LYS A 117 -1.27 -1.66 -18.43
C LYS A 117 -1.86 -2.47 -17.28
N ASN A 118 -1.70 -2.02 -16.04
CA ASN A 118 -2.19 -2.74 -14.87
C ASN A 118 -3.64 -2.41 -14.53
N ILE A 119 -4.07 -1.15 -14.66
CA ILE A 119 -5.38 -0.68 -14.18
C ILE A 119 -6.47 -0.76 -15.24
N LYS A 120 -6.14 -0.51 -16.52
CA LYS A 120 -7.12 -0.52 -17.61
C LYS A 120 -7.89 -1.84 -17.74
N PRO A 121 -7.25 -3.03 -17.61
CA PRO A 121 -7.99 -4.29 -17.65
C PRO A 121 -9.04 -4.41 -16.54
N TYR A 122 -8.78 -3.85 -15.34
CA TYR A 122 -9.76 -3.84 -14.26
C TYR A 122 -10.91 -2.88 -14.56
N ALA A 123 -10.62 -1.70 -15.10
CA ALA A 123 -11.66 -0.75 -15.51
C ALA A 123 -12.60 -1.35 -16.56
N GLU A 124 -12.05 -2.05 -17.55
CA GLU A 124 -12.80 -2.77 -18.58
C GLU A 124 -13.63 -3.92 -17.99
N SER A 125 -13.03 -4.74 -17.10
CA SER A 125 -13.73 -5.86 -16.45
C SER A 125 -14.88 -5.39 -15.55
N LEU A 126 -14.73 -4.21 -14.95
CA LEU A 126 -15.74 -3.59 -14.10
C LEU A 126 -16.77 -2.78 -14.89
N ASN A 127 -16.56 -2.59 -16.20
CA ASN A 127 -17.35 -1.71 -17.06
C ASN A 127 -17.45 -0.27 -16.51
N THR A 128 -16.33 0.25 -16.01
CA THR A 128 -16.24 1.57 -15.35
C THR A 128 -15.42 2.55 -16.17
N LYS A 129 -15.70 3.85 -15.99
CA LYS A 129 -14.94 4.90 -16.66
C LYS A 129 -13.53 4.98 -16.07
N PHE A 130 -12.52 5.05 -16.93
CA PHE A 130 -11.13 5.31 -16.55
C PHE A 130 -10.78 6.77 -16.84
N ILE A 131 -10.50 7.57 -15.80
CA ILE A 131 -10.38 9.04 -15.90
C ILE A 131 -9.00 9.52 -15.44
N ASN A 132 -8.37 10.39 -16.22
CA ASN A 132 -7.20 11.15 -15.77
C ASN A 132 -7.65 12.42 -15.03
N LEU A 133 -7.31 12.55 -13.75
CA LEU A 133 -7.72 13.68 -12.90
C LEU A 133 -6.74 14.87 -12.93
N ASN A 134 -5.69 14.80 -13.75
CA ASN A 134 -4.73 15.89 -13.93
C ASN A 134 -5.01 16.82 -15.12
N ASN A 135 -6.00 16.49 -15.97
CA ASN A 135 -6.50 17.42 -16.98
C ASN A 135 -7.62 18.27 -16.38
N ASN A 136 -7.26 19.45 -15.86
CA ASN A 136 -8.19 20.53 -15.56
C ASN A 136 -7.61 21.82 -16.13
#